data_AF-M0MSF8-F1
#
_entry.id   AF-M0MSF8-F1
#
_cell.length_a   1.000
_cell.length_b   1.000
_cell.length_c   1.000
_cell.angle_alpha   90.00
_cell.angle_beta   90.00
_cell.angle_gamma   90.00
#
_symmetry.space_group_name_H-M   'P 1'
#
loop_
_entity.id
_entity.type
_entity.pdbx_description
1 polymer ?
#
loop_
_entity_poly.entity_id
_entity_poly.type
_entity_poly.pdbx_seq_one_letter_code
_entity_poly.pdbx_strand_id
1 'polypeptide(L)'
;MHKDELLELHEQMVLITEYVQDREEVDPGLFDEYAELDISPDDVHKSKSEHKHAVFVLGNALANAMSDDEFSDAGRIGKRMRELADDTEQKL
;
A
#
# COMPACT_ATOMS: atom_id res chain seq x y z
N MET A 1 -20.23 -12.75 2.16
CA MET A 1 -19.92 -11.61 3.03
C MET A 1 -21.13 -10.70 3.15
N HIS A 2 -21.54 -10.46 4.39
CA HIS A 2 -22.52 -9.44 4.79
C HIS A 2 -21.96 -8.04 4.52
N LYS A 3 -22.81 -7.00 4.62
CA LYS A 3 -22.36 -5.63 4.32
C LYS A 3 -21.41 -5.13 5.41
N ASP A 4 -21.75 -5.41 6.66
CA ASP A 4 -20.99 -4.93 7.81
C ASP A 4 -19.58 -5.54 7.83
N GLU A 5 -19.47 -6.86 7.60
CA GLU A 5 -18.18 -7.55 7.41
C GLU A 5 -17.33 -6.95 6.27
N LEU A 6 -17.97 -6.45 5.21
CA LEU A 6 -17.27 -5.83 4.09
C LEU A 6 -16.78 -4.41 4.43
N LEU A 7 -17.56 -3.66 5.20
CA LEU A 7 -17.17 -2.32 5.68
C LEU A 7 -16.00 -2.42 6.65
N GLU A 8 -16.08 -3.36 7.60
CA GLU A 8 -14.97 -3.66 8.52
C GLU A 8 -13.71 -4.07 7.74
N LEU A 9 -13.84 -4.95 6.74
CA LEU A 9 -12.70 -5.32 5.90
C LEU A 9 -12.13 -4.10 5.16
N HIS A 10 -12.98 -3.24 4.61
CA HIS A 10 -12.53 -2.04 3.92
C HIS A 10 -11.76 -1.10 4.86
N GLU A 11 -12.27 -0.88 6.08
CA GLU A 11 -11.58 -0.11 7.13
C GLU A 11 -10.22 -0.70 7.47
N GLN A 12 -10.14 -2.01 7.69
CA GLN A 12 -8.86 -2.66 7.98
C GLN A 12 -7.86 -2.55 6.81
N MET A 13 -8.34 -2.63 5.57
CA MET A 13 -7.47 -2.45 4.40
C MET A 13 -6.90 -1.02 4.33
N VAL A 14 -7.69 0.01 4.62
CA VAL A 14 -7.21 1.41 4.68
C VAL A 14 -6.15 1.57 5.77
N LEU A 15 -6.38 1.03 6.95
CA LEU A 15 -5.38 1.06 8.05
C LEU A 15 -4.07 0.36 7.67
N ILE A 16 -4.15 -0.76 6.94
CA ILE A 16 -2.96 -1.46 6.45
C ILE A 16 -2.21 -0.59 5.43
N THR A 17 -2.91 0.08 4.52
CA THR A 17 -2.26 0.94 3.52
C THR A 17 -1.60 2.17 4.14
N GLU A 18 -2.24 2.81 5.12
CA GLU A 18 -1.63 3.90 5.89
C GLU A 18 -0.35 3.44 6.59
N TYR A 19 -0.40 2.27 7.24
CA TYR A 19 0.76 1.68 7.89
C TYR A 19 1.91 1.40 6.91
N VAL A 20 1.61 0.94 5.70
CA VAL A 20 2.61 0.68 4.66
C VAL A 20 3.23 1.99 4.17
N GLN A 21 2.41 3.00 3.87
CA GLN A 21 2.89 4.32 3.44
C GLN A 21 3.77 5.01 4.50
N ASP A 22 3.46 4.86 5.78
CA ASP A 22 4.21 5.49 6.86
C ASP A 22 5.57 4.84 7.15
N ARG A 23 5.72 3.55 6.85
CA ARG A 23 6.91 2.76 7.28
C ARG A 23 7.84 2.38 6.16
N GLU A 24 7.35 2.35 4.94
CA GLU A 24 8.09 1.86 3.79
C GLU A 24 8.28 3.01 2.80
N GLU A 25 9.45 3.09 2.18
CA GLU A 25 9.66 3.95 1.01
C GLU A 25 8.97 3.30 -0.19
N VAL A 26 7.63 3.28 -0.16
CA VAL A 26 6.79 2.85 -1.27
C VAL A 26 6.58 4.01 -2.24
N ASP A 27 6.25 3.67 -3.49
CA ASP A 27 5.86 4.65 -4.49
C ASP A 27 4.71 5.53 -3.94
N PRO A 28 4.84 6.86 -3.92
CA PRO A 28 3.77 7.75 -3.48
C PRO A 28 2.46 7.57 -4.26
N GLY A 29 2.53 7.07 -5.50
CA GLY A 29 1.35 6.81 -6.33
C GLY A 29 0.76 5.39 -6.19
N LEU A 30 1.31 4.57 -5.29
CA LEU A 30 0.93 3.16 -5.13
C LEU A 30 -0.58 2.94 -4.92
N PHE A 31 -1.24 3.87 -4.24
CA PHE A 31 -2.66 3.78 -3.88
C PHE A 31 -3.53 4.81 -4.63
N ASP A 32 -3.01 5.47 -5.67
CA ASP A 32 -3.76 6.47 -6.44
C ASP A 32 -5.03 5.89 -7.06
N GLU A 33 -4.97 4.65 -7.58
CA GLU A 33 -6.15 3.97 -8.13
C GLU A 33 -7.28 3.85 -7.10
N TYR A 34 -6.95 3.63 -5.82
CA TYR A 34 -7.94 3.62 -4.75
C TYR A 34 -8.49 5.03 -4.47
N ALA A 35 -7.61 6.04 -4.41
CA ALA A 35 -8.02 7.42 -4.18
C ALA A 35 -8.98 7.94 -5.27
N GLU A 36 -8.77 7.54 -6.53
CA GLU A 36 -9.63 7.88 -7.66
C GLU A 36 -11.05 7.29 -7.57
N LEU A 37 -11.25 6.23 -6.79
CA LEU A 37 -12.58 5.64 -6.59
C LEU A 37 -13.52 6.54 -5.77
N ASP A 38 -12.98 7.45 -4.95
CA ASP A 38 -13.76 8.31 -4.05
C ASP A 38 -14.77 7.52 -3.20
N ILE A 39 -14.28 6.45 -2.56
CA ILE A 39 -15.04 5.57 -1.66
C ILE A 39 -14.25 5.36 -0.38
N SER A 40 -14.81 5.81 0.75
CA SER A 40 -14.30 5.58 2.11
C SER A 40 -15.03 4.41 2.79
N PRO A 41 -14.43 3.72 3.78
CA PRO A 41 -15.15 2.83 4.69
C PRO A 41 -16.37 3.48 5.37
N ASP A 42 -16.33 4.80 5.59
CA ASP A 42 -17.43 5.56 6.21
C ASP A 42 -18.65 5.73 5.29
N ASP A 43 -18.50 5.44 3.98
CA ASP A 43 -19.59 5.55 3.01
C ASP A 43 -20.58 4.37 3.10
N VAL A 44 -21.12 4.13 4.29
CA VAL A 44 -22.03 3.02 4.61
C VAL A 44 -23.28 2.95 3.73
N HIS A 45 -23.59 4.01 2.99
CA HIS A 45 -24.69 4.07 2.03
C HIS A 45 -24.34 3.53 0.64
N LYS A 46 -23.06 3.45 0.27
CA LYS A 46 -22.59 2.88 -1.01
C LYS A 46 -22.89 1.39 -1.09
N SER A 47 -22.89 0.88 -2.32
CA SER A 47 -23.24 -0.51 -2.60
C SER A 47 -22.17 -1.49 -2.13
N LYS A 48 -22.57 -2.76 -1.94
CA LYS A 48 -21.60 -3.84 -1.66
C LYS A 48 -20.59 -4.02 -2.80
N SER A 49 -20.97 -3.74 -4.04
CA SER A 49 -20.06 -3.85 -5.19
C SER A 49 -18.97 -2.78 -5.15
N GLU A 50 -19.33 -1.55 -4.76
CA GLU A 50 -18.39 -0.43 -4.60
C GLU A 50 -17.34 -0.75 -3.54
N HIS A 51 -17.75 -1.15 -2.33
CA HIS A 51 -16.78 -1.52 -1.30
C HIS A 51 -15.95 -2.76 -1.64
N LYS A 52 -16.52 -3.74 -2.36
CA LYS A 52 -15.72 -4.89 -2.86
C LYS A 52 -14.66 -4.44 -3.85
N HIS A 53 -15.00 -3.49 -4.72
CA HIS A 53 -14.06 -2.97 -5.70
C HIS A 53 -12.92 -2.21 -5.00
N ALA A 54 -13.25 -1.36 -4.03
CA ALA A 54 -12.27 -0.68 -3.18
C ALA A 54 -11.30 -1.66 -2.50
N VAL A 55 -11.82 -2.69 -1.81
CA VAL A 55 -10.99 -3.73 -1.18
C VAL A 55 -10.11 -4.45 -2.20
N PHE A 56 -10.63 -4.73 -3.39
CA PHE A 56 -9.87 -5.39 -4.45
C PHE A 56 -8.70 -4.52 -4.94
N VAL A 57 -8.93 -3.24 -5.19
CA VAL A 57 -7.90 -2.29 -5.63
C VAL A 57 -6.82 -2.13 -4.56
N LEU A 58 -7.20 -1.92 -3.30
CA LEU A 58 -6.27 -1.86 -2.17
C LEU A 58 -5.43 -3.13 -2.04
N GLY A 59 -6.06 -4.30 -2.17
CA GLY A 59 -5.36 -5.58 -2.11
C GLY A 59 -4.37 -5.79 -3.26
N ASN A 60 -4.70 -5.33 -4.46
CA ASN A 60 -3.82 -5.41 -5.61
C ASN A 60 -2.59 -4.48 -5.46
N ALA A 61 -2.82 -3.24 -5.02
CA ALA A 61 -1.76 -2.29 -4.72
C ALA A 61 -0.82 -2.84 -3.64
N LEU A 62 -1.37 -3.39 -2.56
CA LEU A 62 -0.58 -4.00 -1.48
C LEU A 62 0.25 -5.19 -1.98
N ALA A 63 -0.35 -6.07 -2.80
CA ALA A 63 0.37 -7.21 -3.37
C ALA A 63 1.53 -6.76 -4.28
N ASN A 64 1.33 -5.71 -5.07
CA ASN A 64 2.38 -5.12 -5.92
C ASN A 64 3.52 -4.56 -5.07
N ALA A 65 3.21 -3.80 -4.02
CA ALA A 65 4.21 -3.28 -3.09
C ALA A 65 5.07 -4.39 -2.49
N MET A 66 4.43 -5.50 -2.06
CA MET A 66 5.15 -6.64 -1.48
C MET A 66 5.94 -7.48 -2.49
N SER A 67 5.62 -7.36 -3.78
CA SER A 67 6.26 -8.13 -4.85
C SER A 67 7.44 -7.39 -5.47
N ASP A 68 7.60 -6.10 -5.19
CA ASP A 68 8.72 -5.32 -5.69
C ASP A 68 10.03 -5.75 -4.98
N ASP A 69 11.07 -5.96 -5.76
CA ASP A 69 12.29 -6.67 -5.34
C ASP A 69 13.06 -5.88 -4.26
N GLU A 70 12.79 -4.57 -4.13
CA GLU A 70 13.30 -3.69 -3.08
C GLU A 70 12.84 -4.08 -1.66
N PHE A 71 11.73 -4.81 -1.55
CA PHE A 71 11.20 -5.35 -0.29
C PHE A 71 11.66 -6.78 0.01
N SER A 72 12.38 -7.43 -0.92
CA SER A 72 13.03 -8.70 -0.65
C SER A 72 14.24 -8.51 0.27
N ASP A 73 14.58 -9.53 1.07
CA ASP A 73 15.78 -9.49 1.92
C ASP A 73 17.05 -9.18 1.10
N ALA A 74 17.10 -9.64 -0.16
CA ALA A 74 18.19 -9.35 -1.08
C ALA A 74 18.17 -7.89 -1.59
N GLY A 75 17.00 -7.36 -1.94
CA GLY A 75 16.85 -5.96 -2.36
C GLY A 75 17.21 -4.97 -1.27
N ARG A 76 16.79 -5.24 -0.02
CA ARG A 76 17.15 -4.42 1.15
C ARG A 76 18.65 -4.39 1.42
N ILE A 77 19.37 -5.50 1.22
CA ILE A 77 20.85 -5.52 1.31
C ILE A 77 21.46 -4.70 0.18
N GLY A 78 20.96 -4.83 -1.05
CA GLY A 78 21.40 -4.07 -2.20
C GLY A 78 21.24 -2.56 -2.02
N LYS A 79 20.09 -2.12 -1.48
CA LYS A 79 19.81 -0.71 -1.14
C LYS A 79 20.82 -0.16 -0.14
N ARG A 80 21.04 -0.85 0.98
CA ARG A 80 22.02 -0.45 2.01
C ARG A 80 23.45 -0.40 1.48
N MET A 81 23.83 -1.33 0.60
CA MET A 81 25.15 -1.29 -0.04
C MET A 81 25.32 -0.08 -0.95
N ARG A 82 24.26 0.32 -1.67
CA ARG A 82 24.24 1.54 -2.49
C ARG A 82 24.38 2.79 -1.63
N GLU A 83 23.56 2.92 -0.59
CA GLU A 83 23.62 4.03 0.36
C GLU A 83 25.01 4.18 0.98
N LEU A 84 25.64 3.05 1.37
CA LEU A 84 26.99 3.06 1.92
C LEU A 84 28.04 3.52 0.90
N ALA A 85 27.89 3.14 -0.37
CA ALA A 85 28.79 3.57 -1.44
C ALA A 85 28.66 5.08 -1.68
N ASP A 86 27.43 5.59 -1.80
CA ASP A 86 27.15 7.01 -2.02
C ASP A 86 27.67 7.88 -0.86
N ASP A 87 27.49 7.43 0.38
CA ASP A 87 28.02 8.07 1.59
C ASP A 87 29.56 8.15 1.61
N THR A 88 30.21 7.18 0.97
CA THR A 88 31.67 7.12 0.88
C THR A 88 32.18 8.05 -0.22
N GLU A 89 31.46 8.14 -1.34
CA GLU A 89 31.78 9.06 -2.44
C GLU A 89 31.59 10.53 -2.05
N GLN A 90 30.60 10.88 -1.23
CA GLN A 90 30.40 12.26 -0.76
C GLN A 90 31.46 12.74 0.24
N LYS A 91 32.25 11.83 0.83
CA LYS A 91 33.29 12.15 1.82
C LYS A 91 34.69 12.29 1.21
N LEU A 92 34.83 12.09 -0.11
CA LEU A 92 36.03 12.30 -0.91
C LEU A 92 36.03 13.71 -1.55
#